data_AF-A0A9P1I1I0-F1
#
_entry.id   AF-A0A9P1I1I0-F1
#
_cell.length_a   1.000
_cell.length_b   1.000
_cell.length_c   1.000
_cell.angle_alpha   90.00
_cell.angle_beta   90.00
_cell.angle_gamma   90.00
#
_symmetry.space_group_name_H-M   'P 1'
#
loop_
_entity.id
_entity.type
_entity.pdbx_description
1 polymer ?
#
loop_
_entity_poly.entity_id
_entity_poly.type
_entity_poly.pdbx_seq_one_letter_code
_entity_poly.pdbx_strand_id
1 'polypeptide(L)'
;MQFSSGSLLLLFILSFDFCLATKSSPFVILPYFFRANATNSITVTPVKDSDANQSVDIDFYVFKSNESLRDSIFSQKLKAKQSGAPQTIKFPLGLSIDSLTVRIAIERHETFKATIPVKQDISTIHIHTDKAIYRAGEKIDVRILPLTYSNTIYNGPIEVTLVNPDEYELFRKVITATDSYAATSFELPEHLYFGTWRIYVRPESDRESNSFDTSFTVEEYVLPPFKISAFIQDGDPLDRTRISIDAKYYYGGTVNGSLVLSCTQSKDDKLVNSVATTVQIRQSQVRLFHLKS
;
A
#
# COMPACT_ATOMS: atom_id res chain seq x y z
N MET A 1 76.08 -21.62 61.37
CA MET A 1 75.79 -20.17 61.33
C MET A 1 74.40 -19.99 60.76
N GLN A 2 73.46 -19.55 61.59
CA GLN A 2 72.09 -19.19 61.20
C GLN A 2 72.13 -17.99 60.26
N PHE A 3 71.32 -18.02 59.21
CA PHE A 3 70.77 -16.81 58.60
C PHE A 3 69.27 -17.01 58.39
N SER A 4 68.50 -16.26 59.17
CA SER A 4 67.11 -15.95 58.88
C SER A 4 67.08 -14.92 57.77
N SER A 5 66.17 -15.06 56.81
CA SER A 5 65.64 -13.90 56.09
C SER A 5 64.26 -14.23 55.56
N GLY A 6 63.27 -13.45 56.01
CA GLY A 6 61.88 -13.60 55.63
C GLY A 6 61.67 -13.30 54.16
N SER A 7 60.91 -14.17 53.49
CA SER A 7 60.38 -13.89 52.17
C SER A 7 59.13 -13.05 52.33
N LEU A 8 59.26 -11.76 52.02
CA LEU A 8 58.18 -10.78 51.97
C LEU A 8 57.36 -11.05 50.70
N LEU A 9 56.11 -11.50 50.87
CA LEU A 9 55.17 -11.74 49.79
C LEU A 9 54.74 -10.39 49.19
N LEU A 10 55.33 -10.00 48.05
CA LEU A 10 54.97 -8.77 47.34
C LEU A 10 53.68 -9.01 46.55
N LEU A 11 52.56 -8.54 47.09
CA LEU A 11 51.24 -8.61 46.47
C LEU A 11 51.14 -7.48 45.42
N PHE A 12 51.47 -7.79 44.17
CA PHE A 12 51.24 -6.89 43.03
C PHE A 12 49.72 -6.80 42.80
N ILE A 13 49.09 -5.77 43.37
CA ILE A 13 47.74 -5.37 42.97
C ILE A 13 47.92 -4.67 41.61
N LEU A 14 47.81 -5.44 40.54
CA LEU A 14 47.49 -4.90 39.22
C LEU A 14 46.10 -4.26 39.36
N SER A 15 46.07 -2.95 39.59
CA SER A 15 44.90 -2.12 39.34
C SER A 15 44.63 -2.19 37.84
N PHE A 16 43.91 -3.23 37.42
CA PHE A 16 43.16 -3.24 36.19
C PHE A 16 42.08 -2.16 36.35
N ASP A 17 42.44 -0.92 36.02
CA ASP A 17 41.45 0.05 35.58
C ASP A 17 40.98 -0.41 34.20
N PHE A 18 40.18 -1.48 34.19
CA PHE A 18 39.26 -1.74 33.09
C PHE A 18 38.19 -0.65 33.20
N CYS A 19 38.56 0.56 32.76
CA CYS A 19 37.59 1.59 32.45
C CYS A 19 36.82 1.06 31.24
N LEU A 20 35.77 0.28 31.52
CA LEU A 20 34.65 0.09 30.62
C LEU A 20 34.04 1.48 30.46
N ALA A 21 34.61 2.28 29.55
CA ALA A 21 33.93 3.44 29.03
C ALA A 21 32.63 2.90 28.43
N THR A 22 31.53 3.04 29.16
CA THR A 22 30.19 2.73 28.68
C THR A 22 29.90 3.72 27.56
N LYS A 23 30.33 3.35 26.35
CA LYS A 23 30.19 4.17 25.16
C LYS A 23 28.70 4.33 24.89
N SER A 24 28.18 5.48 25.28
CA SER A 24 26.77 5.86 25.15
C SER A 24 26.32 5.68 23.69
N SER A 25 25.48 4.67 23.43
CA SER A 25 24.96 4.38 22.09
C SER A 25 23.68 5.19 21.86
N PRO A 26 23.57 5.98 20.77
CA PRO A 26 22.39 6.79 20.52
C PRO A 26 21.18 5.94 20.19
N PHE A 27 19.99 6.49 20.44
CA PHE A 27 18.74 5.94 19.92
C PHE A 27 18.49 6.50 18.52
N VAL A 28 18.40 5.62 17.51
CA VAL A 28 18.25 6.00 16.10
C VAL A 28 16.97 5.42 15.55
N ILE A 29 16.12 6.28 14.99
CA ILE A 29 14.89 5.90 14.27
C ILE A 29 15.16 6.03 12.78
N LEU A 30 15.01 4.92 12.06
CA LEU A 30 15.20 4.82 10.62
C LEU A 30 13.91 4.37 9.95
N PRO A 31 13.64 4.83 8.72
CA PRO A 31 12.58 4.24 7.91
C PRO A 31 13.00 2.85 7.41
N TYR A 32 12.01 2.04 7.01
CA TYR A 32 12.24 0.71 6.43
C TYR A 32 12.95 0.77 5.06
N PHE A 33 12.69 1.82 4.27
CA PHE A 33 13.39 2.14 3.04
C PHE A 33 13.51 3.65 2.87
N PHE A 34 14.50 4.10 2.09
CA PHE A 34 14.56 5.48 1.62
C PHE A 34 13.81 5.65 0.32
N ARG A 35 13.30 6.86 0.10
CA ARG A 35 12.52 7.21 -1.09
C ARG A 35 13.44 7.90 -2.10
N ALA A 36 13.52 7.36 -3.31
CA ALA A 36 14.23 7.98 -4.43
C ALA A 36 13.54 9.27 -4.86
N ASN A 37 14.32 10.26 -5.30
CA ASN A 37 13.84 11.58 -5.75
C ASN A 37 13.01 12.35 -4.72
N ALA A 38 13.18 12.05 -3.44
CA ALA A 38 12.43 12.62 -2.34
C ALA A 38 13.34 13.08 -1.20
N THR A 39 12.77 13.90 -0.30
CA THR A 39 13.44 14.26 0.95
C THR A 39 13.19 13.17 1.98
N ASN A 40 14.25 12.56 2.49
CA ASN A 40 14.20 11.55 3.52
C ASN A 40 14.55 12.15 4.88
N SER A 41 14.13 11.50 5.96
CA SER A 41 14.42 11.96 7.32
C SER A 41 14.82 10.82 8.24
N ILE A 42 15.76 11.09 9.13
CA ILE A 42 16.23 10.19 10.17
C ILE A 42 16.22 10.94 11.48
N THR A 43 15.86 10.26 12.57
CA THR A 43 15.87 10.88 13.90
C THR A 43 16.90 10.21 14.78
N VAL A 44 17.79 11.02 15.37
CA VAL A 44 18.86 10.58 16.26
C VAL A 44 18.66 11.26 17.60
N THR A 45 18.65 10.47 18.67
CA THR A 45 18.59 10.97 20.05
C THR A 45 19.88 10.55 20.77
N PRO A 46 20.77 11.51 21.08
CA PRO A 46 21.91 11.24 21.94
C PRO A 46 21.42 10.75 23.31
N VAL A 47 22.04 9.69 23.82
CA VAL A 47 21.71 9.19 25.16
C VAL A 47 22.24 10.17 26.21
N LYS A 48 21.40 10.43 27.20
CA LYS A 48 21.70 11.35 28.30
C LYS A 48 22.81 10.76 29.17
N ASP A 49 23.96 11.43 29.19
CA ASP A 49 24.97 11.21 30.22
C ASP A 49 24.66 12.06 31.47
N SER A 50 25.28 11.72 32.59
CA SER A 50 25.13 12.33 33.91
C SER A 50 25.27 13.86 33.93
N ASP A 51 26.10 14.42 33.03
CA ASP A 51 26.24 15.86 32.84
C ASP A 51 25.23 16.40 31.83
N ALA A 52 24.06 16.85 32.29
CA ALA A 52 22.97 17.27 31.39
C ALA A 52 23.23 18.55 30.55
N ASN A 53 24.39 19.19 30.69
CA ASN A 53 24.62 20.57 30.22
C ASN A 53 25.73 20.74 29.17
N GLN A 54 26.41 19.67 28.75
CA GLN A 54 27.42 19.74 27.69
C GLN A 54 26.76 19.56 26.31
N SER A 55 27.33 20.17 25.26
CA SER A 55 26.87 19.99 23.88
C SER A 55 27.62 18.84 23.23
N VAL A 56 26.90 17.97 22.52
CA VAL A 56 27.43 16.80 21.82
C VAL A 56 27.47 17.10 20.32
N ASP A 57 28.64 16.87 19.71
CA ASP A 57 28.82 16.97 18.27
C ASP A 57 28.36 15.65 17.61
N ILE A 58 27.42 15.74 16.66
CA ILE A 58 26.89 14.63 15.87
C ILE A 58 27.32 14.83 14.42
N ASP A 59 28.08 13.87 13.88
CA ASP A 59 28.45 13.82 12.47
C ASP A 59 27.62 12.73 11.77
N PHE A 60 26.88 13.13 10.74
CA PHE A 60 26.01 12.27 9.94
C PHE A 60 26.56 12.11 8.53
N TYR A 61 26.59 10.87 8.04
CA TYR A 61 27.05 10.53 6.70
C TYR A 61 26.08 9.54 6.03
N VAL A 62 25.75 9.80 4.78
CA VAL A 62 25.02 8.89 3.89
C VAL A 62 25.87 8.64 2.67
N PHE A 63 26.08 7.38 2.33
CA PHE A 63 26.88 6.97 1.17
C PHE A 63 26.28 5.69 0.56
N LYS A 64 26.64 5.37 -0.68
CA LYS A 64 26.20 4.13 -1.32
C LYS A 64 26.80 2.93 -0.58
N SER A 65 26.09 1.81 -0.55
CA SER A 65 26.55 0.63 0.22
C SER A 65 27.93 0.09 -0.19
N ASN A 66 28.41 0.40 -1.40
CA ASN A 66 29.69 -0.03 -1.95
C ASN A 66 30.78 1.06 -1.96
N GLU A 67 30.48 2.27 -1.49
CA GLU A 67 31.39 3.43 -1.57
C GLU A 67 31.95 3.81 -0.19
N SER A 68 33.11 4.49 -0.19
CA SER A 68 33.77 4.94 1.04
C SER A 68 33.21 6.29 1.51
N LEU A 69 33.53 6.67 2.75
CA LEU A 69 33.10 7.95 3.36
C LEU A 69 33.52 9.20 2.58
N ARG A 70 34.50 9.09 1.68
CA ARG A 70 34.97 10.19 0.83
C ARG A 70 33.97 10.54 -0.28
N ASP A 71 33.09 9.61 -0.63
CA ASP A 71 32.07 9.76 -1.67
C ASP A 71 30.66 9.88 -1.05
N SER A 72 30.56 10.53 0.11
CA SER A 72 29.28 10.69 0.80
C SER A 72 28.30 11.52 -0.02
N ILE A 73 27.12 10.96 -0.29
CA ILE A 73 26.00 11.62 -0.96
C ILE A 73 25.48 12.78 -0.11
N PHE A 74 25.52 12.63 1.20
CA PHE A 74 25.12 13.66 2.14
C PHE A 74 25.96 13.58 3.40
N SER A 75 26.37 14.74 3.92
CA SER A 75 26.96 14.84 5.25
C SER A 75 26.47 16.09 5.96
N GLN A 76 26.26 15.97 7.27
CA GLN A 76 25.84 17.08 8.11
C GLN A 76 26.46 16.95 9.49
N LYS A 77 26.93 18.08 10.03
CA LYS A 77 27.42 18.19 11.40
C LYS A 77 26.43 18.99 12.23
N LEU A 78 26.06 18.48 13.38
CA LEU A 78 25.09 19.10 14.28
C LEU A 78 25.66 19.17 15.70
N LYS A 79 25.30 20.22 16.43
CA LYS A 79 25.53 20.30 17.87
C LYS A 79 24.21 20.11 18.59
N ALA A 80 24.05 18.98 19.26
CA ALA A 80 22.89 18.71 20.09
C ALA A 80 23.21 19.04 21.56
N LYS A 81 22.24 19.53 22.32
CA LYS A 81 22.37 19.56 23.78
C LYS A 81 22.30 18.09 24.26
N GLN A 82 23.23 17.65 25.12
CA GLN A 82 23.35 16.26 25.61
C GLN A 82 22.07 15.69 26.24
N SER A 83 21.13 16.55 26.60
CA SER A 83 19.83 16.17 27.16
C SER A 83 18.88 15.61 26.10
N GLY A 84 19.00 14.32 25.75
CA GLY A 84 17.91 13.41 25.33
C GLY A 84 16.92 13.90 24.25
N ALA A 85 17.24 14.97 23.53
CA ALA A 85 16.34 15.66 22.64
C ALA A 85 16.52 15.11 21.22
N PRO A 86 15.47 14.56 20.60
CA PRO A 86 15.55 14.03 19.25
C PRO A 86 15.97 15.09 18.24
N GLN A 87 16.95 14.76 17.40
CA GLN A 87 17.39 15.56 16.27
C GLN A 87 16.95 14.89 14.98
N THR A 88 16.08 15.56 14.21
CA THR A 88 15.64 15.07 12.90
C THR A 88 16.49 15.68 11.79
N ILE A 89 17.20 14.82 11.07
CA ILE A 89 18.04 15.16 9.92
C ILE A 89 17.23 14.91 8.66
N LYS A 90 17.13 15.92 7.78
CA LYS A 90 16.49 15.79 6.47
C LYS A 90 17.54 15.87 5.38
N PHE A 91 17.48 14.96 4.41
CA PHE A 91 18.39 14.96 3.27
C PHE A 91 17.63 14.61 1.98
N PRO A 92 17.85 15.35 0.87
CA PRO A 92 17.31 14.99 -0.42
C PRO A 92 18.09 13.83 -1.02
N LEU A 93 17.41 12.94 -1.74
CA LEU A 93 18.02 11.88 -2.52
C LEU A 93 17.57 12.02 -3.98
N GLY A 94 18.49 12.20 -4.92
CA GLY A 94 18.20 12.36 -6.35
C GLY A 94 18.77 11.23 -7.23
N LEU A 95 19.04 10.06 -6.65
CA LEU A 95 19.78 8.98 -7.31
C LEU A 95 18.97 7.68 -7.29
N SER A 96 19.01 6.95 -8.42
CA SER A 96 18.55 5.55 -8.50
C SER A 96 19.67 4.63 -8.02
N ILE A 97 19.66 4.30 -6.74
CA ILE A 97 20.63 3.42 -6.08
C ILE A 97 19.83 2.37 -5.33
N ASP A 98 20.30 1.11 -5.27
CA ASP A 98 19.55 0.04 -4.61
C ASP A 98 19.51 0.17 -3.09
N SER A 99 20.61 0.65 -2.48
CA SER A 99 20.71 0.81 -1.02
C SER A 99 21.70 1.89 -0.61
N LEU A 100 21.43 2.50 0.55
CA LEU A 100 22.27 3.50 1.18
C LEU A 100 22.73 3.03 2.55
N THR A 101 23.98 3.33 2.88
CA THR A 101 24.51 3.15 4.22
C THR A 101 24.50 4.48 4.96
N VAL A 102 23.87 4.47 6.13
CA VAL A 102 23.85 5.57 7.08
C VAL A 102 24.88 5.30 8.15
N ARG A 103 25.70 6.30 8.45
CA ARG A 103 26.68 6.26 9.54
C ARG A 103 26.54 7.50 10.41
N ILE A 104 26.46 7.27 11.71
CA ILE A 104 26.40 8.32 12.72
C ILE A 104 27.62 8.19 13.62
N ALA A 105 28.35 9.28 13.77
CA ALA A 105 29.41 9.42 14.73
C ALA A 105 29.04 10.50 15.76
N ILE A 106 29.32 10.20 17.03
CA ILE A 106 29.12 11.10 18.15
C ILE A 106 30.48 11.38 18.76
N GLU A 107 30.81 12.66 18.97
CA GLU A 107 32.11 13.11 19.47
C GLU A 107 33.27 12.45 18.71
N ARG A 108 33.16 12.39 17.37
CA ARG A 108 34.12 11.76 16.43
C ARG A 108 34.28 10.25 16.55
N HIS A 109 33.49 9.59 17.38
CA HIS A 109 33.47 8.13 17.48
C HIS A 109 32.26 7.56 16.73
N GLU A 110 32.49 6.58 15.88
CA GLU A 110 31.39 5.86 15.22
C GLU A 110 30.55 5.13 16.27
N THR A 111 29.25 5.38 16.25
CA THR A 111 28.29 4.79 17.19
C THR A 111 27.21 3.98 16.51
N PHE A 112 26.90 4.27 15.25
CA PHE A 112 25.84 3.58 14.52
C PHE A 112 26.14 3.48 13.03
N LYS A 113 25.81 2.32 12.44
CA LYS A 113 25.90 2.05 11.01
C LYS A 113 24.78 1.11 10.59
N ALA A 114 24.04 1.47 9.54
CA ALA A 114 23.01 0.59 8.96
C ALA A 114 22.88 0.81 7.45
N THR A 115 22.54 -0.25 6.74
CA THR A 115 22.27 -0.23 5.29
C THR A 115 20.77 -0.43 5.07
N ILE A 116 20.18 0.47 4.28
CA ILE A 116 18.73 0.56 4.08
C ILE A 116 18.46 0.59 2.57
N PRO A 117 17.50 -0.20 2.05
CA PRO A 117 17.15 -0.18 0.63
C PRO A 117 16.52 1.16 0.23
N VAL A 118 16.65 1.53 -1.05
CA VAL A 118 15.94 2.66 -1.63
C VAL A 118 14.82 2.12 -2.53
N LYS A 119 13.62 2.70 -2.43
CA LYS A 119 12.48 2.42 -3.29
C LYS A 119 11.97 3.69 -3.95
N GLN A 120 11.15 3.53 -4.98
CA GLN A 120 10.47 4.65 -5.62
C GLN A 120 9.55 5.37 -4.61
N ASP A 121 9.45 6.70 -4.70
CA ASP A 121 8.56 7.50 -3.86
C ASP A 121 7.10 7.35 -4.30
N ILE A 122 6.52 6.17 -4.08
CA ILE A 122 5.12 5.86 -4.36
C ILE A 122 4.45 5.40 -3.07
N SER A 123 3.40 6.12 -2.67
CA SER A 123 2.57 5.75 -1.52
C SER A 123 1.40 4.89 -1.94
N THR A 124 0.73 5.23 -3.04
CA THR A 124 -0.43 4.52 -3.57
C THR A 124 -0.58 4.74 -5.07
N ILE A 125 -1.22 3.81 -5.76
CA ILE A 125 -1.63 3.95 -7.16
C ILE A 125 -3.11 3.65 -7.25
N HIS A 126 -3.92 4.65 -7.62
CA HIS A 126 -5.34 4.44 -7.88
C HIS A 126 -5.55 4.10 -9.36
N ILE A 127 -6.23 2.99 -9.63
CA ILE A 127 -6.45 2.48 -10.99
C ILE A 127 -7.94 2.39 -11.24
N HIS A 128 -8.42 3.13 -12.23
CA HIS A 128 -9.83 3.25 -12.55
C HIS A 128 -10.06 2.88 -14.02
N THR A 129 -11.01 1.99 -14.27
CA THR A 129 -11.52 1.67 -15.61
C THR A 129 -12.75 2.52 -15.92
N ASP A 130 -13.05 2.72 -17.20
CA ASP A 130 -14.25 3.48 -17.63
C ASP A 130 -15.56 2.71 -17.36
N LYS A 131 -15.52 1.39 -17.32
CA LYS A 131 -16.66 0.50 -17.00
C LYS A 131 -16.24 -0.57 -16.00
N ALA A 132 -17.20 -1.11 -15.25
CA ALA A 132 -17.00 -2.29 -14.40
C ALA A 132 -17.20 -3.61 -15.16
N ILE A 133 -17.92 -3.57 -16.29
CA ILE A 133 -18.29 -4.72 -17.11
C ILE A 133 -18.01 -4.38 -18.58
N TYR A 134 -17.33 -5.29 -19.28
CA TYR A 134 -16.99 -5.19 -20.71
C TYR A 134 -17.47 -6.42 -21.49
N ARG A 135 -17.54 -6.26 -22.81
CA ARG A 135 -17.80 -7.32 -23.78
C ARG A 135 -16.53 -7.66 -24.55
N ALA A 136 -16.53 -8.83 -25.19
CA ALA A 136 -15.49 -9.19 -26.14
C ALA A 136 -15.37 -8.14 -27.27
N GLY A 137 -14.14 -7.84 -27.71
CA GLY A 137 -13.88 -6.81 -28.71
C GLY A 137 -13.94 -5.36 -28.20
N GLU A 138 -14.37 -5.10 -26.96
CA GLU A 138 -14.41 -3.73 -26.44
C GLU A 138 -13.02 -3.20 -26.07
N LYS A 139 -12.87 -1.88 -26.20
CA LYS A 139 -11.72 -1.14 -25.69
C LYS A 139 -11.94 -0.78 -24.23
N ILE A 140 -10.93 -1.06 -23.41
CA ILE A 140 -10.86 -0.70 -21.99
C ILE A 140 -10.05 0.58 -21.89
N ASP A 141 -10.64 1.65 -21.37
CA ASP A 141 -9.93 2.88 -21.05
C ASP A 141 -9.58 2.91 -19.57
N VAL A 142 -8.31 3.17 -19.26
CA VAL A 142 -7.76 3.09 -17.91
C VAL A 142 -7.12 4.42 -17.53
N ARG A 143 -7.52 4.93 -16.36
CA ARG A 143 -6.93 6.09 -15.69
C ARG A 143 -6.15 5.62 -14.48
N ILE A 144 -4.89 6.04 -14.39
CA ILE A 144 -3.97 5.66 -13.31
C ILE A 144 -3.46 6.92 -12.64
N LEU A 145 -3.67 7.01 -11.33
CA LEU A 145 -3.23 8.13 -10.49
C LEU A 145 -2.18 7.63 -9.49
N PRO A 146 -0.89 7.69 -9.83
CA PRO A 146 0.19 7.31 -8.94
C PRO A 146 0.55 8.50 -8.03
N LEU A 147 0.47 8.30 -6.72
CA LEU A 147 0.72 9.32 -5.72
C LEU A 147 2.01 9.03 -4.96
N THR A 148 2.81 10.06 -4.72
CA THR A 148 3.97 10.01 -3.84
C THR A 148 3.55 10.07 -2.37
N TYR A 149 4.48 9.89 -1.44
CA TYR A 149 4.21 10.10 -0.02
C TYR A 149 4.01 11.58 0.37
N SER A 150 4.31 12.53 -0.53
CA SER A 150 3.97 13.95 -0.37
C SER A 150 2.63 14.30 -1.02
N ASN A 151 1.84 13.31 -1.43
CA ASN A 151 0.56 13.46 -2.13
C ASN A 151 0.67 14.25 -3.44
N THR A 152 1.82 14.17 -4.11
CA THR A 152 2.02 14.72 -5.46
C THR A 152 1.99 13.60 -6.48
N ILE A 153 1.85 13.93 -7.77
CA ILE A 153 1.89 12.91 -8.83
C ILE A 153 3.31 12.33 -8.93
N TYR A 154 3.41 11.01 -8.97
CA TYR A 154 4.65 10.32 -9.29
C TYR A 154 4.85 10.33 -10.81
N ASN A 155 5.92 10.98 -11.25
CA ASN A 155 6.24 11.19 -12.67
C ASN A 155 7.30 10.20 -13.20
N GLY A 156 7.58 9.11 -12.48
CA GLY A 156 8.46 8.05 -12.97
C GLY A 156 7.70 7.02 -13.82
N PRO A 157 8.43 6.15 -14.54
CA PRO A 157 7.83 5.11 -15.35
C PRO A 157 7.13 4.05 -14.50
N ILE A 158 5.91 3.71 -14.89
CA ILE A 158 5.09 2.64 -14.30
C ILE A 158 4.78 1.58 -15.35
N GLU A 159 4.89 0.31 -14.96
CA GLU A 159 4.51 -0.86 -15.76
C GLU A 159 3.04 -1.18 -15.47
N VAL A 160 2.22 -1.26 -16.53
CA VAL A 160 0.80 -1.62 -16.50
C VAL A 160 0.62 -2.94 -17.24
N THR A 161 -0.01 -3.91 -16.57
CA THR A 161 -0.16 -5.28 -17.07
C THR A 161 -1.62 -5.68 -17.06
N LEU A 162 -2.15 -6.16 -18.19
CA LEU A 162 -3.50 -6.74 -18.28
C LEU A 162 -3.42 -8.26 -18.20
N VAL A 163 -4.21 -8.84 -17.30
CA VAL A 163 -4.23 -10.26 -17.00
C VAL A 163 -5.65 -10.82 -17.11
N ASN A 164 -5.76 -11.99 -17.73
CA ASN A 164 -7.04 -12.68 -17.93
C ASN A 164 -7.47 -13.48 -16.67
N PRO A 165 -8.65 -14.12 -16.67
CA PRO A 165 -9.15 -14.87 -15.51
C PRO A 165 -8.29 -16.07 -15.11
N ASP A 166 -7.49 -16.61 -16.03
CA ASP A 166 -6.57 -17.71 -15.82
C ASP A 166 -5.16 -17.24 -15.38
N GLU A 167 -5.02 -15.96 -15.02
CA GLU A 167 -3.78 -15.31 -14.63
C GLU A 167 -2.69 -15.25 -15.74
N TYR A 168 -3.08 -15.38 -17.01
CA TYR A 168 -2.20 -15.11 -18.14
C TYR A 168 -2.11 -13.62 -18.45
N GLU A 169 -0.87 -13.13 -18.50
CA GLU A 169 -0.55 -11.79 -18.98
C GLU A 169 -0.75 -11.68 -20.49
N LEU A 170 -1.59 -10.74 -20.92
CA LEU A 170 -1.89 -10.50 -22.32
C LEU A 170 -1.20 -9.26 -22.87
N PHE A 171 -1.09 -8.21 -22.05
CA PHE A 171 -0.48 -6.96 -22.44
C PHE A 171 0.36 -6.39 -21.32
N ARG A 172 1.46 -5.74 -21.72
CA ARG A 172 2.33 -4.97 -20.85
C ARG A 172 2.70 -3.67 -21.52
N LYS A 173 2.58 -2.56 -20.78
CA LYS A 173 2.96 -1.22 -21.25
C LYS A 173 3.71 -0.49 -20.14
N VAL A 174 4.76 0.24 -20.51
CA VAL A 174 5.40 1.20 -19.62
C VAL A 174 4.92 2.60 -20.00
N ILE A 175 4.36 3.32 -19.04
CA ILE A 175 3.83 4.67 -19.23
C ILE A 175 4.28 5.58 -18.09
N THR A 176 4.13 6.88 -18.28
CA THR A 176 4.43 7.89 -17.27
C THR A 176 3.22 8.81 -17.10
N ALA A 177 2.98 9.32 -15.89
CA ALA A 177 1.96 10.32 -15.66
C ALA A 177 2.41 11.70 -16.19
N THR A 178 1.52 12.40 -16.91
CA THR A 178 1.73 13.78 -17.37
C THR A 178 0.98 14.74 -16.46
N ASP A 179 1.68 15.28 -15.46
CA ASP A 179 1.29 16.33 -14.49
C ASP A 179 -0.01 16.10 -13.67
N SER A 180 -0.81 15.09 -13.99
CA SER A 180 -2.12 14.83 -13.39
C SER A 180 -2.39 13.34 -13.21
N TYR A 181 -2.39 12.56 -14.29
CA TYR A 181 -2.59 11.12 -14.27
C TYR A 181 -1.92 10.48 -15.49
N ALA A 182 -1.71 9.17 -15.44
CA ALA A 182 -1.36 8.38 -16.60
C ALA A 182 -2.62 7.76 -17.21
N ALA A 183 -2.72 7.77 -18.54
CA ALA A 183 -3.82 7.17 -19.27
C ALA A 183 -3.31 6.08 -20.20
N THR A 184 -4.04 4.98 -20.28
CA THR A 184 -3.75 3.91 -21.24
C THR A 184 -5.04 3.21 -21.65
N SER A 185 -4.95 2.38 -22.68
CA SER A 185 -6.07 1.55 -23.11
C SER A 185 -5.62 0.19 -23.62
N PHE A 186 -6.53 -0.77 -23.59
CA PHE A 186 -6.35 -2.14 -24.07
C PHE A 186 -7.54 -2.53 -24.93
N GLU A 187 -7.32 -3.33 -25.96
CA GLU A 187 -8.40 -3.91 -26.76
C GLU A 187 -8.59 -5.37 -26.32
N LEU A 188 -9.81 -5.72 -25.93
CA LEU A 188 -10.16 -7.10 -25.59
C LEU A 188 -10.25 -7.94 -26.87
N PRO A 189 -9.68 -9.15 -26.90
CA PRO A 189 -9.86 -10.06 -28.04
C PRO A 189 -11.35 -10.38 -28.28
N GLU A 190 -11.73 -10.64 -29.53
CA GLU A 190 -13.09 -11.10 -29.86
C GLU A 190 -13.37 -12.52 -29.31
N HIS A 191 -12.31 -13.33 -29.21
CA HIS A 191 -12.35 -14.67 -28.63
C HIS A 191 -11.52 -14.68 -27.35
N LEU A 192 -12.20 -14.65 -26.20
CA LEU A 192 -11.58 -14.56 -24.89
C LEU A 192 -12.31 -15.43 -23.85
N TYR A 193 -11.71 -15.55 -22.67
CA TYR A 193 -12.36 -16.16 -21.52
C TYR A 193 -13.16 -15.11 -20.74
N PHE A 194 -14.45 -15.38 -20.56
CA PHE A 194 -15.30 -14.60 -19.67
C PHE A 194 -14.88 -14.79 -18.21
N GLY A 195 -15.14 -13.79 -17.38
CA GLY A 195 -14.82 -13.81 -15.96
C GLY A 195 -14.19 -12.51 -15.48
N THR A 196 -13.47 -12.58 -14.36
CA THR A 196 -12.81 -11.44 -13.75
C THR A 196 -11.41 -11.25 -14.33
N TRP A 197 -11.19 -10.09 -14.93
CA TRP A 197 -9.90 -9.66 -15.45
C TRP A 197 -9.25 -8.68 -14.47
N ARG A 198 -7.93 -8.61 -14.49
CA ARG A 198 -7.15 -7.76 -13.58
C ARG A 198 -6.16 -6.88 -14.33
N ILE A 199 -5.99 -5.65 -13.84
CA ILE A 199 -4.95 -4.73 -14.26
C ILE A 199 -4.01 -4.54 -13.08
N TYR A 200 -2.75 -4.92 -13.27
CA TYR A 200 -1.69 -4.68 -12.29
C TYR A 200 -0.86 -3.47 -12.70
N VAL A 201 -0.51 -2.62 -11.74
CA VAL A 201 0.36 -1.46 -11.92
C VAL A 201 1.45 -1.45 -10.86
N ARG A 202 2.69 -1.23 -11.28
CA ARG A 202 3.85 -1.07 -10.39
C ARG A 202 4.89 -0.12 -10.99
N PRO A 203 5.77 0.48 -10.18
CA PRO A 203 6.96 1.15 -10.71
C PRO A 203 7.80 0.19 -11.58
N GLU A 204 8.27 0.66 -12.74
CA GLU A 204 9.02 -0.18 -13.71
C GLU A 204 10.31 -0.75 -13.12
N SER A 205 11.00 0.06 -12.33
CA SER A 205 12.30 -0.27 -11.73
C SER A 205 12.24 -1.22 -10.54
N ASP A 206 11.06 -1.47 -9.96
CA ASP A 206 10.90 -2.27 -8.75
C ASP A 206 9.94 -3.43 -8.99
N ARG A 207 10.45 -4.48 -9.65
CA ARG A 207 9.70 -5.70 -9.98
C ARG A 207 9.39 -6.58 -8.77
N GLU A 208 10.11 -6.39 -7.67
CA GLU A 208 9.91 -7.14 -6.42
C GLU A 208 8.92 -6.44 -5.48
N SER A 209 8.53 -5.19 -5.77
CA SER A 209 7.50 -4.49 -5.01
C SER A 209 6.11 -5.08 -5.20
N ASN A 210 5.28 -4.89 -4.17
CA ASN A 210 3.85 -5.14 -4.24
C ASN A 210 3.24 -4.32 -5.39
N SER A 211 2.53 -4.99 -6.29
CA SER A 211 1.73 -4.33 -7.31
C SER A 211 0.43 -3.79 -6.72
N PHE A 212 -0.06 -2.69 -7.28
CA PHE A 212 -1.42 -2.23 -7.10
C PHE A 212 -2.29 -2.82 -8.19
N ASP A 213 -3.55 -3.11 -7.91
CA ASP A 213 -4.44 -3.71 -8.89
C ASP A 213 -5.86 -3.17 -8.84
N THR A 214 -6.56 -3.39 -9.96
CA THR A 214 -8.01 -3.26 -10.05
C THR A 214 -8.56 -4.39 -10.92
N SER A 215 -9.82 -4.72 -10.73
CA SER A 215 -10.48 -5.79 -11.47
C SER A 215 -11.76 -5.33 -12.14
N PHE A 216 -12.08 -5.92 -13.29
CA PHE A 216 -13.32 -5.72 -14.01
C PHE A 216 -13.85 -7.06 -14.53
N THR A 217 -15.12 -7.12 -14.89
CA THR A 217 -15.74 -8.35 -15.40
C THR A 217 -15.86 -8.28 -16.91
N VAL A 218 -15.53 -9.36 -17.60
CA VAL A 218 -15.85 -9.55 -19.02
C VAL A 218 -16.90 -10.63 -19.11
N GLU A 219 -18.04 -10.30 -19.69
CA GLU A 219 -19.14 -11.23 -19.89
C GLU A 219 -19.82 -10.97 -21.23
N GLU A 220 -20.69 -11.88 -21.63
CA GLU A 220 -21.60 -11.65 -22.75
C GLU A 220 -22.69 -10.66 -22.31
N TYR A 221 -22.29 -9.40 -22.12
CA TYR A 221 -23.23 -8.41 -21.64
C TYR A 221 -24.20 -8.07 -22.77
N VAL A 222 -25.49 -8.36 -22.60
CA VAL A 222 -26.54 -7.68 -23.35
C VAL A 222 -27.21 -6.76 -22.36
N LEU A 223 -27.06 -5.44 -22.54
CA LEU A 223 -27.75 -4.46 -21.69
C LEU A 223 -29.25 -4.75 -21.80
N PRO A 224 -29.92 -5.19 -20.73
CA PRO A 224 -31.35 -5.42 -20.80
C PRO A 224 -32.03 -4.10 -21.18
N PRO A 225 -33.07 -4.10 -22.03
CA PRO A 225 -33.68 -2.84 -22.46
C PRO A 225 -34.44 -2.12 -21.33
N PHE A 226 -34.64 -2.79 -20.19
CA PHE A 226 -35.38 -2.31 -19.04
C PHE A 226 -34.67 -2.58 -17.72
N LYS A 227 -34.97 -1.78 -16.71
CA LYS A 227 -34.55 -1.97 -15.32
C LYS A 227 -35.74 -2.44 -14.49
N ILE A 228 -35.49 -3.41 -13.61
CA ILE A 228 -36.44 -3.86 -12.59
C ILE A 228 -35.86 -3.53 -11.22
N SER A 229 -36.62 -2.85 -10.38
CA SER A 229 -36.28 -2.57 -8.98
C SER A 229 -37.34 -3.18 -8.09
N ALA A 230 -36.93 -3.93 -7.06
CA ALA A 230 -37.82 -4.50 -6.07
C ALA A 230 -37.56 -3.83 -4.71
N PHE A 231 -38.64 -3.49 -4.01
CA PHE A 231 -38.63 -2.83 -2.72
C PHE A 231 -39.43 -3.66 -1.73
N ILE A 232 -38.83 -3.92 -0.57
CA ILE A 232 -39.42 -4.66 0.52
C ILE A 232 -39.46 -3.73 1.74
N GLN A 233 -40.54 -3.74 2.50
CA GLN A 233 -40.60 -3.01 3.77
C GLN A 233 -39.93 -3.84 4.87
N ASP A 234 -38.92 -3.26 5.51
CA ASP A 234 -38.24 -3.88 6.64
C ASP A 234 -39.17 -4.01 7.85
N GLY A 235 -39.09 -5.14 8.55
CA GLY A 235 -39.81 -5.39 9.81
C GLY A 235 -41.16 -6.08 9.67
N ASP A 236 -41.68 -6.27 8.45
CA ASP A 236 -42.89 -7.06 8.23
C ASP A 236 -42.60 -8.57 8.36
N PRO A 237 -43.43 -9.33 9.08
CA PRO A 237 -43.44 -10.80 9.03
C PRO A 237 -43.55 -11.30 7.58
N LEU A 238 -42.85 -12.39 7.24
CA LEU A 238 -42.81 -12.99 5.89
C LEU A 238 -44.19 -13.19 5.24
N ASP A 239 -45.20 -13.54 6.04
CA ASP A 239 -46.59 -13.75 5.65
C ASP A 239 -47.34 -12.45 5.29
N ARG A 240 -46.80 -11.29 5.69
CA ARG A 240 -47.38 -9.96 5.50
C ARG A 240 -46.48 -9.01 4.71
N THR A 241 -45.26 -9.43 4.40
CA THR A 241 -44.27 -8.65 3.66
C THR A 241 -44.81 -8.18 2.32
N ARG A 242 -44.80 -6.86 2.12
CA ARG A 242 -45.19 -6.25 0.84
C ARG A 242 -43.97 -6.05 -0.03
N ILE A 243 -44.01 -6.65 -1.22
CA ILE A 243 -43.00 -6.45 -2.26
C ILE A 243 -43.57 -5.52 -3.31
N SER A 244 -42.96 -4.33 -3.46
CA SER A 244 -43.28 -3.38 -4.52
C SER A 244 -42.25 -3.51 -5.63
N ILE A 245 -42.68 -3.55 -6.88
CA ILE A 245 -41.78 -3.71 -8.03
C ILE A 245 -42.02 -2.57 -8.99
N ASP A 246 -40.93 -1.95 -9.43
CA ASP A 246 -40.93 -0.94 -10.48
C ASP A 246 -40.13 -1.48 -11.67
N ALA A 247 -40.78 -1.56 -12.83
CA ALA A 247 -40.17 -2.04 -14.07
C ALA A 247 -40.37 -1.00 -15.17
N LYS A 248 -39.27 -0.45 -15.69
CA LYS A 248 -39.28 0.64 -16.67
C LYS A 248 -38.16 0.46 -17.68
N TYR A 249 -38.39 0.89 -18.92
CA TYR A 249 -37.31 1.05 -19.88
C TYR A 249 -36.35 2.16 -19.42
N TYR A 250 -35.10 2.12 -19.87
CA TYR A 250 -34.11 3.17 -19.52
C TYR A 250 -34.54 4.58 -19.95
N TYR A 251 -35.36 4.71 -21.01
CA TYR A 251 -35.94 5.98 -21.45
C TYR A 251 -37.23 6.39 -20.69
N GLY A 252 -37.60 5.67 -19.63
CA GLY A 252 -38.77 5.94 -18.79
C GLY A 252 -40.08 5.31 -19.30
N GLY A 253 -40.04 4.58 -20.41
CA GLY A 253 -41.21 3.86 -20.94
C GLY A 253 -41.73 2.79 -19.97
N THR A 254 -43.03 2.52 -20.06
CA THR A 254 -43.65 1.46 -19.25
C THR A 254 -43.33 0.08 -19.80
N VAL A 255 -43.10 -0.87 -18.91
CA VAL A 255 -42.84 -2.27 -19.26
C VAL A 255 -44.11 -3.07 -19.01
N ASN A 256 -44.49 -3.89 -19.98
CA ASN A 256 -45.56 -4.88 -19.84
C ASN A 256 -44.94 -6.27 -19.98
N GLY A 257 -45.27 -7.18 -19.08
CA GLY A 257 -44.71 -8.52 -19.11
C GLY A 257 -45.11 -9.37 -17.91
N SER A 258 -44.55 -10.57 -17.84
CA SER A 258 -44.71 -11.47 -16.70
C SER A 258 -43.39 -11.56 -15.94
N LEU A 259 -43.47 -11.53 -14.63
CA LEU A 259 -42.33 -11.63 -13.72
C LEU A 259 -42.58 -12.75 -12.71
N VAL A 260 -41.57 -13.59 -12.46
CA VAL A 260 -41.65 -14.63 -11.43
C VAL A 260 -40.88 -14.15 -10.21
N LEU A 261 -41.57 -13.96 -9.09
CA LEU A 261 -40.96 -13.70 -7.80
C LEU A 261 -40.69 -15.02 -7.09
N SER A 262 -39.50 -15.18 -6.54
CA SER A 262 -39.17 -16.29 -5.64
C SER A 262 -38.69 -15.74 -4.31
N CYS A 263 -39.26 -16.24 -3.22
CA CYS A 263 -38.83 -15.96 -1.86
C CYS A 263 -38.34 -17.26 -1.24
N THR A 264 -37.13 -17.25 -0.69
CA THR A 264 -36.50 -18.41 -0.06
C THR A 264 -36.18 -18.10 1.40
N GLN A 265 -36.55 -19.01 2.30
CA GLN A 265 -36.17 -18.94 3.71
C GLN A 265 -34.97 -19.85 3.94
N SER A 266 -33.87 -19.26 4.42
CA SER A 266 -32.67 -19.99 4.85
C SER A 266 -32.58 -20.03 6.37
N LYS A 267 -32.22 -21.18 6.94
CA LYS A 267 -31.86 -21.36 8.35
C LYS A 267 -30.55 -22.12 8.42
N ASP A 268 -29.55 -21.58 9.10
CA ASP A 268 -28.20 -22.16 9.21
C ASP A 268 -27.60 -22.53 7.85
N ASP A 269 -27.67 -21.60 6.88
CA ASP A 269 -27.25 -21.75 5.48
C ASP A 269 -27.88 -22.92 4.71
N LYS A 270 -28.95 -23.51 5.25
CA LYS A 270 -29.78 -24.50 4.56
C LYS A 270 -31.09 -23.86 4.12
N LEU A 271 -31.42 -24.04 2.85
CA LEU A 271 -32.72 -23.67 2.30
C LEU A 271 -33.81 -24.53 2.95
N VAL A 272 -34.74 -23.89 3.65
CA VAL A 272 -35.82 -24.56 4.39
C VAL A 272 -37.11 -24.55 3.58
N ASN A 273 -37.48 -23.40 3.00
CA ASN A 273 -38.71 -23.23 2.23
C ASN A 273 -38.47 -22.29 1.03
N SER A 274 -39.15 -22.55 -0.09
CA SER A 274 -39.19 -21.65 -1.23
C SER A 274 -40.63 -21.48 -1.74
N VAL A 275 -41.04 -20.24 -2.00
CA VAL A 275 -42.34 -19.93 -2.61
C VAL A 275 -42.09 -19.08 -3.84
N ALA A 276 -42.69 -19.47 -4.96
CA ALA A 276 -42.64 -18.71 -6.20
C ALA A 276 -44.05 -18.27 -6.63
N THR A 277 -44.16 -17.03 -7.10
CA THR A 277 -45.42 -16.48 -7.61
C THR A 277 -45.19 -15.72 -8.91
N THR A 278 -46.08 -15.89 -9.87
CA THR A 278 -46.03 -15.20 -11.16
C THR A 278 -46.90 -13.95 -11.12
N VAL A 279 -46.30 -12.81 -11.43
CA VAL A 279 -46.88 -11.47 -11.40
C VAL A 279 -46.96 -10.90 -12.80
N GLN A 280 -48.11 -10.32 -13.15
CA GLN A 280 -48.26 -9.56 -14.39
C GLN A 280 -47.94 -8.10 -14.13
N ILE A 281 -46.95 -7.56 -14.84
CA ILE A 281 -46.60 -6.15 -14.83
C ILE A 281 -47.41 -5.47 -15.93
N ARG A 282 -48.25 -4.50 -15.55
CA ARG A 282 -48.98 -3.64 -16.48
C ARG A 282 -48.72 -2.19 -16.12
N GLN A 283 -48.26 -1.41 -17.10
CA GLN A 283 -48.00 0.03 -16.92
C GLN A 283 -47.05 0.34 -15.74
N SER A 284 -46.06 -0.52 -15.50
CA SER A 284 -45.11 -0.37 -14.37
C SER A 284 -45.75 -0.35 -12.97
N GLN A 285 -47.02 -0.75 -12.82
CA GLN A 285 -47.67 -0.90 -11.52
C GLN A 285 -47.64 -2.36 -11.06
N VAL A 286 -47.24 -2.57 -9.81
CA VAL A 286 -47.24 -3.89 -9.17
C VAL A 286 -48.15 -3.89 -7.95
N ARG A 287 -48.95 -4.96 -7.87
CA ARG A 287 -49.97 -5.21 -6.83
C ARG A 287 -49.36 -5.93 -5.63
N LEU A 288 -50.00 -5.78 -4.47
CA LEU A 288 -49.71 -6.53 -3.25
C LEU A 288 -49.77 -8.05 -3.50
N PHE A 289 -48.83 -8.77 -2.88
CA PHE A 289 -48.92 -10.22 -2.72
C PHE A 289 -48.99 -10.57 -1.23
N HIS A 290 -49.72 -11.64 -0.91
CA HIS A 290 -49.66 -12.31 0.38
C HIS A 290 -49.06 -13.68 0.10
N LEU A 291 -47.92 -13.96 0.73
CA LEU A 291 -47.35 -15.30 0.74
C LEU A 291 -48.16 -16.10 1.76
N LYS A 292 -49.22 -16.78 1.30
CA LYS A 292 -49.85 -17.81 2.12
C LYS A 292 -48.97 -19.05 2.09
N SER A 293 -48.58 -19.52 3.28
CA SER A 293 -47.99 -20.86 3.49
C SER A 293 -48.95 -21.94 3.05
#